data_AF-A0A200J0F5-F1
#
_entry.id   AF-A0A200J0F5-F1
#
_cell.length_a   1.000
_cell.length_b   1.000
_cell.length_c   1.000
_cell.angle_alpha   90.00
_cell.angle_beta   90.00
_cell.angle_gamma   90.00
#
_symmetry.space_group_name_H-M   'P 1'
#
loop_
_entity.id
_entity.type
_entity.pdbx_description
1 polymer ?
#
loop_
_entity_poly.entity_id
_entity_poly.type
_entity_poly.pdbx_seq_one_letter_code
_entity_poly.pdbx_strand_id
1 'polypeptide(L)'
;MRLLKISILFLVLCFITVGCVNKKEEENLNDSSGENSAHINHLIGYVKEIRSESFVITTIEEASSTQNSDSLDIPRSSKLYVFIPFEDTYEEIQSKIRIGDKIQVSYTNIAITNGIYTLTMIDSSQLVIKDK
;
A
#
# COMPACT_ATOMS: atom_id res chain seq x y z
N MET A 1 5.31 11.24 60.52
CA MET A 1 5.28 10.05 59.63
C MET A 1 4.96 10.41 58.16
N ARG A 2 5.54 11.48 57.58
CA ARG A 2 5.41 11.80 56.14
C ARG A 2 6.67 11.51 55.31
N LEU A 3 7.83 11.43 55.98
CA LEU A 3 9.13 11.15 55.33
C LEU A 3 9.32 9.68 54.93
N LEU A 4 8.60 8.74 55.54
CA LEU A 4 8.71 7.31 55.23
C LEU A 4 8.13 6.95 53.84
N LYS A 5 7.09 7.66 53.40
CA LYS A 5 6.37 7.37 52.15
C LYS A 5 7.14 7.77 50.88
N ILE A 6 7.95 8.84 50.97
CA ILE A 6 8.78 9.30 49.85
C ILE A 6 9.95 8.34 49.62
N SER A 7 10.52 7.79 50.70
CA SER A 7 11.66 6.87 50.63
C SER A 7 11.33 5.56 49.90
N ILE A 8 10.13 5.01 50.14
CA ILE A 8 9.68 3.78 49.46
C ILE A 8 9.37 4.04 47.97
N LEU A 9 8.78 5.20 47.64
CA LEU A 9 8.46 5.54 46.25
C LEU A 9 9.73 5.71 45.40
N PHE A 10 10.78 6.29 45.97
CA PHE A 10 12.07 6.46 45.28
C PHE A 10 12.80 5.12 45.08
N LEU A 11 12.75 4.22 46.07
CA LEU A 11 13.31 2.87 45.97
C LEU A 11 12.65 2.01 44.90
N VAL A 12 11.32 2.09 44.76
CA VAL A 12 10.59 1.38 43.69
C VAL A 12 10.93 1.96 42.31
N LEU A 13 11.05 3.29 42.18
CA LEU A 13 11.43 3.91 40.91
C LEU A 13 12.85 3.51 40.46
N CYS A 14 13.80 3.39 41.40
CA CYS A 14 15.17 2.94 41.09
C CYS A 14 15.24 1.47 40.67
N PHE A 15 14.36 0.60 41.17
CA PHE A 15 14.32 -0.81 40.74
C PHE A 15 13.85 -0.99 39.30
N ILE A 16 12.90 -0.15 38.85
CA ILE A 16 12.36 -0.22 37.48
C ILE A 16 13.41 0.22 36.46
N THR A 17 14.26 1.21 36.78
CA THR A 17 15.27 1.71 35.85
C THR A 17 16.52 0.83 35.79
N VAL A 18 16.94 0.23 36.90
CA VAL A 18 18.07 -0.72 36.93
C VAL A 18 17.68 -2.07 36.32
N GLY A 19 16.42 -2.50 36.47
CA GLY A 19 15.90 -3.72 35.82
C GLY A 19 15.79 -3.64 34.29
N CYS A 20 15.94 -2.46 33.69
CA CYS A 20 15.92 -2.25 32.24
C CYS A 20 17.31 -2.22 31.59
N VAL A 21 18.40 -2.27 32.37
CA VAL A 21 19.76 -2.25 31.83
C VAL A 21 20.56 -3.41 32.41
N ASN A 22 20.19 -4.63 32.01
CA ASN A 22 21.10 -5.72 31.65
C ASN A 22 20.38 -7.08 31.71
N LYS A 23 19.84 -7.50 30.57
CA LYS A 23 19.93 -8.88 30.11
C LYS A 23 20.15 -8.90 28.60
N LYS A 24 21.41 -9.03 28.21
CA LYS A 24 21.77 -9.80 27.01
C LYS A 24 21.40 -11.24 27.35
N GLU A 25 20.29 -11.72 26.80
CA GLU A 25 20.03 -13.14 26.64
C GLU A 25 19.52 -13.28 25.20
N GLU A 26 20.36 -13.93 24.39
CA GLU A 26 20.00 -14.46 23.09
C GLU A 26 18.87 -15.46 23.30
N GLU A 27 17.66 -15.07 22.95
CA GLU A 27 16.61 -16.01 22.62
C GLU A 27 16.26 -15.77 21.17
N ASN A 28 16.53 -16.77 20.33
CA ASN A 28 16.00 -16.88 18.98
C ASN A 28 14.46 -16.94 19.06
N LEU A 29 13.84 -15.81 19.37
CA LEU A 29 12.49 -15.56 18.94
C LEU A 29 12.62 -15.25 17.46
N ASN A 30 12.40 -16.31 16.68
CA ASN A 30 11.90 -16.21 15.34
C ASN A 30 10.54 -15.48 15.42
N ASP A 31 10.59 -14.17 15.68
CA ASP A 31 9.48 -13.26 15.47
C ASP A 31 9.35 -13.14 13.96
N SER A 32 8.72 -14.14 13.35
CA SER A 32 7.87 -13.89 12.21
C SER A 32 6.67 -13.11 12.75
N SER A 33 6.89 -11.85 13.13
CA SER A 33 5.81 -10.89 13.24
C SER A 33 5.23 -10.82 11.83
N GLY A 34 4.06 -11.41 11.65
CA GLY A 34 3.24 -11.23 10.47
C GLY A 34 2.75 -9.79 10.42
N GLU A 35 3.67 -8.83 10.25
CA GLU A 35 3.36 -7.55 9.65
C GLU A 35 2.91 -7.88 8.24
N ASN A 36 1.60 -8.13 8.10
CA ASN A 36 0.93 -8.22 6.82
C ASN A 36 0.92 -6.79 6.25
N SER A 37 2.09 -6.32 5.83
CA SER A 37 2.20 -5.15 4.97
C SER A 37 1.27 -5.43 3.80
N ALA A 38 0.24 -4.59 3.61
CA ALA A 38 -0.66 -4.76 2.49
C ALA A 38 0.20 -4.86 1.22
N HIS A 39 0.17 -6.01 0.55
CA HIS A 39 0.94 -6.19 -0.68
C HIS A 39 0.38 -5.22 -1.72
N ILE A 40 1.19 -4.23 -2.09
CA ILE A 40 0.84 -3.26 -3.12
C ILE A 40 1.44 -3.77 -4.42
N ASN A 41 0.57 -4.11 -5.39
CA ASN A 41 0.97 -4.42 -6.75
C ASN A 41 0.95 -3.14 -7.60
N HIS A 42 1.74 -3.13 -8.67
CA HIS A 42 1.75 -2.01 -9.61
C HIS A 42 1.45 -2.50 -11.03
N LEU A 43 0.57 -1.77 -11.71
CA LEU A 43 0.26 -2.01 -13.11
C LEU A 43 0.69 -0.82 -13.96
N ILE A 44 1.47 -1.08 -15.01
CA ILE A 44 1.94 -0.05 -15.94
C ILE A 44 1.18 -0.18 -17.25
N GLY A 45 0.60 0.94 -17.70
CA GLY A 45 -0.24 0.97 -18.90
C GLY A 45 -0.32 2.34 -19.56
N TYR A 46 -0.96 2.37 -20.72
CA TYR A 46 -1.31 3.62 -21.40
C TYR A 46 -2.78 3.96 -21.19
N VAL A 47 -3.08 5.22 -20.86
CA VAL A 47 -4.46 5.70 -20.78
C VAL A 47 -5.08 5.66 -22.18
N LYS A 48 -6.15 4.89 -22.34
CA LYS A 48 -6.84 4.73 -23.62
C LYS A 48 -8.12 5.55 -23.72
N GLU A 49 -8.83 5.69 -22.60
CA GLU A 49 -10.13 6.36 -22.53
C GLU A 49 -10.33 6.94 -21.13
N ILE A 50 -11.01 8.08 -21.04
CA ILE A 50 -11.40 8.71 -19.78
C ILE A 50 -12.93 8.84 -19.80
N ARG A 51 -13.59 8.40 -18.73
CA ARG A 51 -15.06 8.37 -18.58
C ARG A 51 -15.45 9.10 -17.29
N SER A 52 -16.76 9.21 -17.02
CA SER A 52 -17.24 9.59 -15.69
C SER A 52 -16.84 8.49 -14.71
N GLU A 53 -16.19 8.87 -13.60
CA GLU A 53 -15.85 7.98 -12.47
C GLU A 53 -14.89 6.81 -12.82
N SER A 54 -14.31 6.82 -14.02
CA SER A 54 -13.38 5.77 -14.43
C SER A 54 -12.48 6.18 -15.59
N PHE A 55 -11.41 5.43 -15.78
CA PHE A 55 -10.61 5.48 -17.00
C PHE A 55 -10.17 4.07 -17.40
N VAL A 56 -9.82 3.92 -18.67
CA VAL A 56 -9.39 2.65 -19.25
C VAL A 56 -7.90 2.72 -19.54
N ILE A 57 -7.17 1.69 -19.13
CA ILE A 57 -5.76 1.52 -19.46
C ILE A 57 -5.54 0.27 -20.31
N THR A 58 -4.60 0.35 -21.23
CA THR A 58 -4.04 -0.81 -21.92
C THR A 58 -2.75 -1.22 -21.22
N THR A 59 -2.70 -2.45 -20.71
CA THR A 59 -1.54 -2.96 -19.97
C THR A 59 -0.30 -3.10 -20.84
N ILE A 60 0.86 -2.71 -20.32
CA ILE A 60 2.18 -2.94 -20.93
C ILE A 60 2.93 -4.00 -20.13
N GLU A 61 2.91 -3.84 -18.81
CA GLU A 61 3.65 -4.65 -17.86
C GLU A 61 2.94 -4.62 -16.50
N GLU A 62 2.96 -5.76 -15.82
CA GLU A 62 2.64 -5.83 -14.40
C GLU A 62 3.95 -5.87 -13.62
N ALA A 63 4.16 -4.88 -12.76
CA ALA A 63 5.34 -4.78 -11.91
C ALA A 63 4.93 -5.17 -10.49
N SER A 64 5.07 -6.46 -10.17
CA SER A 64 4.97 -6.93 -8.77
C SER A 64 6.14 -6.35 -7.97
N SER A 65 5.82 -5.68 -6.87
CA SER A 65 6.79 -5.22 -5.88
C SER A 65 6.80 -6.23 -4.73
N THR A 66 7.92 -6.97 -4.65
CA THR A 66 8.41 -7.78 -3.52
C THR A 66 7.75 -9.15 -3.25
N GLN A 67 8.59 -10.18 -3.43
CA GLN A 67 8.58 -11.56 -2.91
C GLN A 67 7.25 -12.31 -2.78
N ASN A 68 7.07 -13.32 -3.64
CA ASN A 68 6.19 -14.50 -3.49
C ASN A 68 4.71 -14.21 -3.15
N SER A 69 4.06 -13.26 -3.82
CA SER A 69 2.60 -13.28 -3.94
C SER A 69 2.18 -14.05 -5.18
N ASP A 70 0.97 -14.62 -5.18
CA ASP A 70 0.31 -15.11 -6.39
C ASP A 70 0.30 -13.99 -7.42
N SER A 71 1.31 -13.96 -8.29
CA SER A 71 1.41 -12.98 -9.35
C SER A 71 0.22 -13.23 -10.26
N LEU A 72 -0.76 -12.34 -10.23
CA LEU A 72 -1.77 -12.34 -11.25
C LEU A 72 -1.06 -12.08 -12.57
N ASP A 73 -1.11 -13.00 -13.52
CA ASP A 73 -0.51 -12.77 -14.84
C ASP A 73 -1.54 -12.04 -15.70
N ILE A 74 -1.57 -10.71 -15.61
CA ILE A 74 -2.45 -9.91 -16.48
C ILE A 74 -1.78 -9.82 -17.87
N PRO A 75 -2.40 -10.39 -18.93
CA PRO A 75 -1.79 -10.39 -20.25
C PRO A 75 -1.49 -8.98 -20.72
N ARG A 76 -0.38 -8.80 -21.44
CA ARG A 76 -0.08 -7.55 -22.13
C ARG A 76 -1.19 -7.18 -23.09
N SER A 77 -1.43 -5.89 -23.27
CA SER A 77 -2.50 -5.33 -24.09
C SER A 77 -3.92 -5.63 -23.60
N SER A 78 -4.08 -6.12 -22.36
CA SER A 78 -5.39 -6.23 -21.72
C SER A 78 -5.98 -4.85 -21.47
N LYS A 79 -7.31 -4.77 -21.59
CA LYS A 79 -8.05 -3.57 -21.18
C LYS A 79 -8.38 -3.68 -19.69
N LEU A 80 -7.87 -2.74 -18.91
CA LEU A 80 -8.22 -2.60 -17.50
C LEU A 80 -9.11 -1.38 -17.31
N TYR A 81 -10.15 -1.56 -16.51
CA TYR A 81 -11.01 -0.47 -16.06
C TYR A 81 -10.56 -0.05 -14.67
N VAL A 82 -10.21 1.21 -14.50
CA VAL A 82 -9.91 1.79 -13.19
C VAL A 82 -11.11 2.61 -12.76
N PHE A 83 -11.83 2.12 -11.76
CA PHE A 83 -12.98 2.78 -11.16
C PHE A 83 -12.54 3.64 -9.97
N ILE A 84 -13.10 4.85 -9.86
CA ILE A 84 -12.81 5.81 -8.81
C ILE A 84 -14.13 6.17 -8.12
N PRO A 85 -14.40 5.67 -6.92
CA PRO A 85 -15.71 5.82 -6.27
C PRO A 85 -15.94 7.20 -5.64
N PHE A 86 -14.89 8.01 -5.50
CA PHE A 86 -14.97 9.32 -4.86
C PHE A 86 -14.77 10.44 -5.88
N GLU A 87 -15.71 11.39 -5.91
CA GLU A 87 -15.75 12.49 -6.88
C GLU A 87 -14.51 13.41 -6.78
N ASP A 88 -14.09 13.75 -5.57
CA ASP A 88 -12.89 14.56 -5.30
C ASP A 88 -11.61 13.91 -5.84
N THR A 89 -11.46 12.61 -5.61
CA THR A 89 -10.34 11.81 -6.13
C THR A 89 -10.40 11.72 -7.65
N TYR A 90 -11.60 11.56 -8.22
CA TYR A 90 -11.80 11.54 -9.66
C TYR A 90 -11.40 12.85 -10.32
N GLU A 91 -11.88 13.98 -9.81
CA GLU A 91 -11.57 15.31 -10.33
C GLU A 91 -10.06 15.59 -10.28
N GLU A 92 -9.41 15.24 -9.17
CA GLU A 92 -7.98 15.39 -9.03
C GLU A 92 -7.22 14.58 -10.09
N ILE A 93 -7.62 13.33 -10.32
CA ILE A 93 -6.95 12.44 -11.27
C ILE A 93 -7.20 12.87 -12.72
N GLN A 94 -8.45 13.25 -13.04
CA GLN A 94 -8.81 13.76 -14.35
C GLN A 94 -8.01 15.01 -14.72
N SER A 95 -7.71 15.87 -13.73
CA SER A 95 -6.88 17.06 -13.97
C SER A 95 -5.45 16.70 -14.39
N LYS A 96 -4.91 15.58 -13.90
CA LYS A 96 -3.53 15.11 -14.08
C LYS A 96 -3.31 14.29 -15.35
N ILE A 97 -4.25 13.42 -15.72
CA ILE A 97 -4.04 12.44 -16.81
C ILE A 97 -4.59 12.91 -18.17
N ARG A 98 -3.97 12.44 -19.24
CA ARG A 98 -4.43 12.62 -20.64
C ARG A 98 -4.41 11.28 -21.37
N ILE A 99 -5.22 11.18 -22.42
CA ILE A 99 -5.20 10.00 -23.31
C ILE A 99 -3.81 9.87 -23.94
N GLY A 100 -3.24 8.66 -23.88
CA GLY A 100 -1.90 8.34 -24.34
C GLY A 100 -0.82 8.46 -23.28
N ASP A 101 -1.13 8.95 -22.08
CA ASP A 101 -0.16 9.00 -20.99
C ASP A 101 0.21 7.60 -20.54
N LYS A 102 1.51 7.38 -20.30
CA LYS A 102 2.01 6.18 -19.64
C LYS A 102 1.87 6.38 -18.15
N ILE A 103 1.16 5.49 -17.46
CA ILE A 103 0.93 5.59 -16.03
C ILE A 103 1.25 4.28 -15.31
N GLN A 104 1.57 4.39 -14.03
CA GLN A 104 1.63 3.29 -13.09
C GLN A 104 0.50 3.46 -12.08
N VAL A 105 -0.33 2.43 -11.90
CA VAL A 105 -1.42 2.39 -10.93
C VAL A 105 -1.09 1.36 -9.86
N SER A 106 -1.10 1.79 -8.61
CA SER A 106 -0.84 0.97 -7.43
C SER A 106 -2.15 0.43 -6.87
N TYR A 107 -2.22 -0.88 -6.63
CA TYR A 107 -3.46 -1.52 -6.21
C TYR A 107 -3.21 -2.67 -5.23
N THR A 108 -4.21 -2.92 -4.38
CA THR A 108 -4.21 -4.02 -3.42
C THR A 108 -5.09 -5.18 -3.87
N ASN A 109 -6.12 -4.90 -4.66
CA ASN A 109 -7.05 -5.90 -5.19
C ASN A 109 -7.50 -5.54 -6.60
N ILE A 110 -7.74 -6.56 -7.42
CA ILE A 110 -8.27 -6.47 -8.77
C ILE A 110 -9.36 -7.53 -8.96
N ALA A 111 -10.51 -7.12 -9.46
CA ALA A 111 -11.61 -8.01 -9.79
C ALA A 111 -11.53 -8.45 -11.24
N ILE A 112 -11.75 -9.75 -11.49
CA ILE A 112 -11.85 -10.32 -12.84
C ILE A 112 -13.24 -10.91 -13.00
N THR A 113 -14.05 -10.30 -13.86
CA THR A 113 -15.41 -10.78 -14.16
C THR A 113 -15.56 -10.97 -15.66
N ASN A 114 -15.79 -12.21 -16.11
CA ASN A 114 -15.94 -12.54 -17.53
C ASN A 114 -14.77 -12.05 -18.41
N GLY A 115 -13.54 -12.12 -17.91
CA GLY A 115 -12.34 -11.63 -18.59
C GLY A 115 -12.19 -10.10 -18.60
N ILE A 116 -13.03 -9.38 -17.88
CA ILE A 116 -12.92 -7.94 -17.66
C ILE A 116 -12.16 -7.69 -16.36
N TYR A 117 -11.05 -6.98 -16.45
CA TYR A 117 -10.23 -6.58 -15.32
C TYR A 117 -10.70 -5.23 -14.79
N THR A 118 -11.02 -5.16 -13.50
CA THR A 118 -11.45 -3.91 -12.83
C THR A 118 -10.63 -3.67 -11.57
N LEU A 119 -10.07 -2.48 -11.48
CA LEU A 119 -9.27 -1.99 -10.36
C LEU A 119 -10.03 -0.84 -9.71
N THR A 120 -10.10 -0.83 -8.39
CA THR A 120 -10.69 0.30 -7.65
C THR A 120 -9.57 1.15 -7.07
N MET A 121 -9.59 2.43 -7.36
CA MET A 121 -8.64 3.41 -6.85
C MET A 121 -9.38 4.40 -5.97
N ILE A 122 -8.93 4.56 -4.73
CA ILE A 122 -9.59 5.39 -3.71
C ILE A 122 -8.78 6.63 -3.35
N ASP A 123 -7.52 6.70 -3.79
CA ASP A 123 -6.60 7.80 -3.49
C ASP A 123 -5.74 8.11 -4.72
N SER A 124 -5.54 9.40 -5.02
CA SER A 124 -4.78 9.85 -6.18
C SER A 124 -3.29 9.55 -6.10
N SER A 125 -2.75 9.33 -4.90
CA SER A 125 -1.37 8.87 -4.67
C SER A 125 -1.09 7.49 -5.23
N GLN A 126 -2.14 6.70 -5.50
CA GLN A 126 -2.02 5.41 -6.16
C GLN A 126 -1.61 5.53 -7.64
N LEU A 127 -1.68 6.73 -8.23
CA LEU A 127 -1.34 6.99 -9.62
C LEU A 127 -0.03 7.76 -9.76
N VAL A 128 0.88 7.22 -10.57
CA VAL A 128 2.14 7.88 -10.96
C VAL A 128 2.23 7.97 -12.47
N ILE A 129 2.35 9.18 -13.01
CA ILE A 129 2.61 9.39 -14.44
C ILE A 129 4.07 9.04 -14.71
N LYS A 130 4.30 8.19 -15.71
CA LYS A 130 5.65 7.80 -16.18
C LYS A 130 5.95 8.59 -17.45
N ASP A 131 7.20 9.04 -17.60
CA ASP A 131 7.63 9.75 -18.79
C ASP A 131 7.43 8.91 -20.08
N LYS A 132 7.19 9.62 -21.19
CA LYS A 132 6.86 9.08 -22.52
C LYS A 132 8.00 8.28 -23.15
#